data_AF-A0A1Q2HYY2-F1
#
_entry.id   AF-A0A1Q2HYY2-F1
#
_cell.length_a   1.000
_cell.length_b   1.000
_cell.length_c   1.000
_cell.angle_alpha   90.00
_cell.angle_beta   90.00
_cell.angle_gamma   90.00
#
_symmetry.space_group_name_H-M   'P 1'
#
loop_
_entity.id
_entity.type
_entity.pdbx_description
1 polymer ?
#
loop_
_entity_poly.entity_id
_entity_poly.type
_entity_poly.pdbx_seq_one_letter_code
_entity_poly.pdbx_strand_id
1 'polypeptide(L)'
;MKLLLASFLHPRLGEFFDGEVLYINDAAKNMDGTPFVEEERRALAECGEPTTEVSVAELTNEEFTALLDRCSGVYVASGESFEVLEALKRNGNDKVLADAVRAGLPYAGSSAGAVIAGPTLEHTPPMDEPAEDLNLTDFSGLGLVKHCIIPHAQGTLGPYPASMIGGMVEKYAADYPLLLLRDGQALLVDDQGEHLI
;
A
#
# COMPACT_ATOMS: atom_id res chain seq x y z
N MET A 1 4.94 15.55 3.53
CA MET A 1 4.51 14.14 3.73
C MET A 1 5.73 13.27 3.53
N LYS A 2 5.80 12.12 4.20
CA LYS A 2 6.85 11.12 4.01
C LYS A 2 6.20 9.84 3.52
N LEU A 3 6.45 9.45 2.26
CA LEU A 3 5.89 8.24 1.65
C LEU A 3 7.01 7.37 1.06
N LEU A 4 6.93 6.06 1.23
CA LEU A 4 7.75 5.08 0.52
C LEU A 4 6.82 4.05 -0.13
N LEU A 5 6.51 4.24 -1.41
CA LEU A 5 5.55 3.40 -2.14
C LEU A 5 6.32 2.44 -3.06
N ALA A 6 6.55 1.23 -2.58
CA ALA A 6 7.37 0.22 -3.25
C ALA A 6 6.52 -0.73 -4.11
N SER A 7 7.11 -1.21 -5.21
CA SER A 7 6.55 -2.36 -5.94
C SER A 7 6.48 -3.59 -5.05
N PHE A 8 7.63 -3.97 -4.48
CA PHE A 8 7.74 -5.01 -3.47
C PHE A 8 8.99 -4.76 -2.62
N LEU A 9 8.79 -4.25 -1.40
CA LEU A 9 9.84 -3.82 -0.47
C LEU A 9 10.86 -2.82 -1.07
N HIS A 10 11.66 -2.21 -0.22
CA HIS A 10 12.79 -1.38 -0.67
C HIS A 10 13.89 -1.36 0.41
N PRO A 11 15.19 -1.37 0.04
CA PRO A 11 16.29 -1.36 1.02
C PRO A 11 16.29 -0.18 2.01
N ARG A 12 15.62 0.93 1.65
CA ARG A 12 15.49 2.12 2.49
C ARG A 12 14.36 2.03 3.53
N LEU A 13 13.65 0.91 3.64
CA LEU A 13 12.57 0.73 4.61
C LEU A 13 13.03 1.00 6.05
N GLY A 14 14.21 0.51 6.42
CA GLY A 14 14.79 0.74 7.75
C GLY A 14 15.27 2.17 8.02
N GLU A 15 15.40 3.01 6.99
CA GLU A 15 15.68 4.45 7.16
C GLU A 15 14.40 5.26 7.39
N PHE A 16 13.23 4.63 7.19
CA PHE A 16 11.96 5.32 7.06
C PHE A 16 11.18 5.39 8.38
N PHE A 17 11.44 4.45 9.29
CA PHE A 17 10.85 4.39 10.62
C PHE A 17 11.94 4.57 11.69
N ASP A 18 11.61 5.33 12.73
CA ASP A 18 12.49 5.61 13.88
C ASP A 18 11.86 5.24 15.23
N GLY A 19 10.84 4.37 15.18
CA GLY A 19 10.07 3.87 16.32
C GLY A 19 9.01 2.86 15.88
N GLU A 20 8.07 2.54 16.77
CA GLU A 20 7.04 1.51 16.56
C GLU A 20 6.31 1.66 15.21
N VAL A 21 6.24 0.57 14.45
CA VAL A 21 5.57 0.50 13.15
C VAL A 21 4.22 -0.19 13.31
N LEU A 22 3.16 0.45 12.84
CA LEU A 22 1.84 -0.17 12.72
C LEU A 22 1.75 -0.92 11.38
N TYR A 23 1.71 -2.24 11.43
CA TYR A 23 1.64 -3.12 10.26
C TYR A 23 0.18 -3.46 9.94
N ILE A 24 -0.35 -2.88 8.87
CA ILE A 24 -1.72 -3.09 8.38
C ILE A 24 -1.70 -4.26 7.40
N ASN A 25 -2.23 -5.41 7.83
CA ASN A 25 -2.15 -6.68 7.09
C ASN A 25 -3.46 -7.12 6.43
N ASP A 26 -4.49 -6.25 6.39
CA ASP A 26 -5.81 -6.60 5.85
C ASP A 26 -5.75 -7.13 4.40
N ALA A 27 -4.84 -6.62 3.57
CA ALA A 27 -4.61 -7.08 2.20
C ALA A 27 -4.23 -8.57 2.12
N ALA A 28 -3.52 -9.08 3.13
CA ALA A 28 -3.01 -10.45 3.17
C ALA A 28 -3.65 -11.30 4.27
N LYS A 29 -4.82 -10.88 4.80
CA LYS A 29 -5.51 -11.55 5.93
C LYS A 29 -5.73 -13.06 5.76
N ASN A 30 -5.83 -13.54 4.52
CA ASN A 30 -6.07 -14.94 4.16
C ASN A 30 -4.84 -15.61 3.52
N MET A 31 -3.66 -14.99 3.63
CA MET A 31 -2.44 -15.36 2.89
C MET A 31 -1.28 -15.70 3.84
N ASP A 32 -1.58 -16.04 5.08
CA ASP A 32 -0.58 -16.46 6.06
C ASP A 32 0.25 -17.65 5.56
N GLY A 33 1.57 -17.59 5.80
CA GLY A 33 2.52 -18.60 5.35
C GLY A 33 2.88 -18.53 3.86
N THR A 34 2.32 -17.58 3.10
CA THR A 34 2.82 -17.30 1.74
C THR A 34 4.22 -16.66 1.81
N PRO A 35 5.12 -16.95 0.85
CA PRO A 35 6.50 -16.46 0.92
C PRO A 35 6.65 -14.94 1.01
N PHE A 36 5.79 -14.17 0.33
CA PHE A 36 5.90 -12.72 0.33
C PHE A 36 5.48 -12.11 1.67
N VAL A 37 4.46 -12.65 2.35
CA VAL A 37 4.05 -12.20 3.70
C VAL A 37 5.18 -12.42 4.70
N GLU A 38 5.82 -13.60 4.67
CA GLU A 38 6.95 -13.91 5.55
C GLU A 38 8.16 -13.01 5.26
N GLU A 39 8.36 -12.61 4.01
CA GLU A 39 9.42 -11.69 3.60
C GLU A 39 9.17 -10.26 4.08
N GLU A 40 7.93 -9.74 3.97
CA GLU A 40 7.55 -8.43 4.50
C GLU A 40 7.70 -8.38 6.03
N ARG A 41 7.22 -9.42 6.73
CA ARG A 41 7.39 -9.56 8.18
C ARG A 41 8.86 -9.55 8.59
N ARG A 42 9.72 -10.26 7.84
CA ARG A 42 11.16 -10.28 8.09
C ARG A 42 11.79 -8.90 7.86
N ALA A 43 11.46 -8.25 6.75
CA ALA A 43 12.01 -6.93 6.43
C ALA A 43 11.64 -5.88 7.49
N LEU A 44 10.42 -5.91 8.01
CA LEU A 44 9.99 -5.05 9.11
C LEU A 44 10.73 -5.37 10.42
N ALA A 45 10.89 -6.66 10.75
CA ALA A 45 11.67 -7.06 11.92
C ALA A 45 13.15 -6.62 11.83
N GLU A 46 13.72 -6.63 10.63
CA GLU A 46 15.11 -6.18 10.35
C GLU A 46 15.28 -4.66 10.45
N CYS A 47 14.20 -3.86 10.39
CA CYS A 47 14.26 -2.43 10.66
C CYS A 47 14.64 -2.13 12.12
N GLY A 48 14.51 -3.11 13.02
CA GLY A 48 14.88 -2.99 14.43
C GLY A 48 13.80 -2.35 15.31
N GLU A 49 12.68 -1.96 14.72
CA GLU A 49 11.58 -1.31 15.42
C GLU A 49 10.48 -2.30 15.84
N PRO A 50 9.83 -2.07 17.01
CA PRO A 50 8.66 -2.85 17.39
C PRO A 50 7.59 -2.76 16.30
N THR A 51 7.02 -3.89 15.91
CA THR A 51 5.93 -3.94 14.95
C THR A 51 4.66 -4.41 15.64
N THR A 52 3.58 -3.64 15.51
CA THR A 52 2.25 -4.02 15.96
C THR A 52 1.40 -4.30 14.72
N GLU A 53 1.05 -5.56 14.51
CA GLU A 53 0.14 -5.97 13.44
C GLU A 53 -1.31 -5.70 13.82
N VAL A 54 -2.08 -5.16 12.87
CA VAL A 54 -3.50 -4.85 13.05
C VAL A 54 -4.30 -5.19 11.81
N SER A 55 -5.59 -5.49 12.04
CA SER A 55 -6.64 -5.40 11.02
C SER A 55 -7.44 -4.13 11.25
N VAL A 56 -7.36 -3.17 10.32
CA VAL A 56 -8.11 -1.90 10.44
C VAL A 56 -9.61 -2.08 10.26
N ALA A 57 -10.02 -3.22 9.68
CA ALA A 57 -11.41 -3.61 9.54
C ALA A 57 -12.09 -3.90 10.89
N GLU A 58 -11.31 -4.21 11.93
CA GLU A 58 -11.77 -4.54 13.28
C GLU A 58 -11.73 -3.34 14.25
N LEU A 59 -11.22 -2.19 13.82
CA LEU A 59 -11.00 -1.02 14.67
C LEU A 59 -12.02 0.09 14.38
N THR A 60 -12.51 0.75 15.43
CA THR A 60 -13.21 2.03 15.28
C THR A 60 -12.24 3.14 14.87
N ASN A 61 -12.77 4.30 14.44
CA ASN A 61 -11.92 5.46 14.16
C ASN A 61 -11.13 5.90 15.40
N GLU A 62 -11.74 5.88 16.58
CA GLU A 62 -11.09 6.27 17.83
C GLU A 62 -9.95 5.33 18.20
N GLU A 63 -10.17 4.02 18.10
CA GLU A 63 -9.14 3.01 18.37
C GLU A 63 -7.98 3.13 17.38
N PHE A 64 -8.28 3.28 16.09
CA PHE A 64 -7.27 3.44 15.08
C PHE A 64 -6.49 4.75 15.25
N THR A 65 -7.15 5.86 15.53
CA THR A 65 -6.50 7.16 15.84
C THR A 65 -5.53 7.02 17.01
N ALA A 66 -5.95 6.36 18.10
CA ALA A 66 -5.10 6.15 19.27
C ALA A 66 -3.86 5.28 18.99
N LEU A 67 -3.91 4.38 18.01
CA LEU A 67 -2.75 3.64 17.52
C LEU A 67 -1.82 4.53 16.70
N LEU A 68 -2.37 5.32 15.76
CA LEU A 68 -1.59 6.25 14.93
C LEU A 68 -0.89 7.32 15.76
N ASP A 69 -1.49 7.79 16.84
CA ASP A 69 -0.88 8.79 17.76
C ASP A 69 0.33 8.24 18.54
N ARG A 70 0.50 6.92 18.58
CA ARG A 70 1.54 6.24 19.37
C ARG A 70 2.61 5.59 18.50
N CYS A 71 2.31 5.25 17.25
CA CYS A 71 3.29 4.71 16.33
C CYS A 71 4.14 5.82 15.70
N SER A 72 5.29 5.43 15.17
CA SER A 72 6.20 6.30 14.42
C SER A 72 5.99 6.21 12.92
N GLY A 73 5.14 5.29 12.46
CA GLY A 73 4.72 5.19 11.08
C GLY A 73 3.82 3.98 10.83
N VAL A 74 3.32 3.91 9.59
CA VAL A 74 2.48 2.82 9.12
C VAL A 74 3.15 2.09 7.97
N TYR A 75 3.03 0.77 7.97
CA TYR A 75 3.32 -0.07 6.82
C TYR A 75 2.02 -0.74 6.36
N VAL A 76 1.66 -0.55 5.10
CA VAL A 76 0.52 -1.24 4.48
C VAL A 76 1.02 -2.37 3.58
N ALA A 77 0.63 -3.59 3.93
CA ALA A 77 1.13 -4.81 3.33
C ALA A 77 0.72 -5.02 1.87
N SER A 78 1.45 -5.93 1.23
CA SER A 78 1.07 -6.51 -0.06
C SER A 78 -0.14 -7.44 0.10
N GLY A 79 -0.77 -7.84 -1.01
CA GLY A 79 -1.94 -8.73 -1.02
C GLY A 79 -3.04 -8.17 -1.93
N GLU A 80 -4.29 -8.33 -1.51
CA GLU A 80 -5.46 -7.88 -2.24
C GLU A 80 -5.76 -6.39 -1.92
N SER A 81 -5.63 -5.53 -2.93
CA SER A 81 -5.78 -4.07 -2.87
C SER A 81 -7.22 -3.65 -2.53
N PHE A 82 -8.20 -4.35 -3.09
CA PHE A 82 -9.62 -4.06 -2.83
C PHE A 82 -10.02 -4.45 -1.40
N GLU A 83 -9.42 -5.50 -0.83
CA GLU A 83 -9.65 -5.94 0.55
C GLU A 83 -9.15 -4.91 1.57
N VAL A 84 -7.92 -4.41 1.43
CA VAL A 84 -7.41 -3.38 2.34
C VAL A 84 -8.13 -2.04 2.19
N LEU A 85 -8.56 -1.68 0.96
CA LEU A 85 -9.35 -0.47 0.76
C LEU A 85 -10.74 -0.59 1.41
N GLU A 86 -11.40 -1.75 1.28
CA GLU A 86 -12.67 -2.01 1.95
C GLU A 86 -12.51 -1.98 3.47
N ALA A 87 -11.48 -2.63 4.02
CA ALA A 87 -11.18 -2.64 5.45
C ALA A 87 -11.04 -1.21 6.01
N LEU A 88 -10.31 -0.35 5.31
CA LEU A 88 -10.15 1.06 5.68
C LEU A 88 -11.48 1.83 5.58
N LYS A 89 -12.22 1.66 4.49
CA LYS A 89 -13.47 2.41 4.27
C LYS A 89 -14.62 1.96 5.16
N ARG A 90 -14.65 0.70 5.59
CA ARG A 90 -15.73 0.10 6.39
C ARG A 90 -16.12 0.95 7.59
N ASN A 91 -15.11 1.43 8.32
CA ASN A 91 -15.30 2.30 9.48
C ASN A 91 -14.90 3.75 9.21
N GLY A 92 -14.50 4.13 8.00
CA GLY A 92 -13.99 5.48 7.68
C GLY A 92 -12.53 5.72 8.07
N ASN A 93 -11.77 4.65 8.35
CA ASN A 93 -10.34 4.69 8.66
C ASN A 93 -9.49 5.13 7.45
N ASP A 94 -10.04 5.10 6.23
CA ASP A 94 -9.43 5.67 5.03
C ASP A 94 -9.06 7.16 5.21
N LYS A 95 -9.98 7.93 5.79
CA LYS A 95 -9.78 9.37 6.05
C LYS A 95 -8.85 9.60 7.21
N VAL A 96 -9.02 8.84 8.29
CA VAL A 96 -8.14 8.89 9.48
C VAL A 96 -6.69 8.67 9.08
N LEU A 97 -6.42 7.61 8.30
CA LEU A 97 -5.08 7.31 7.81
C LEU A 97 -4.54 8.42 6.91
N ALA A 98 -5.33 8.85 5.91
CA ALA A 98 -4.88 9.85 4.96
C ALA A 98 -4.57 11.20 5.63
N ASP A 99 -5.37 11.60 6.62
CA ASP A 99 -5.17 12.85 7.37
C ASP A 99 -3.95 12.76 8.29
N ALA A 100 -3.71 11.63 8.96
CA ALA A 100 -2.51 11.42 9.76
C ALA A 100 -1.23 11.48 8.90
N VAL A 101 -1.24 10.86 7.72
CA VAL A 101 -0.10 10.89 6.79
C VAL A 101 0.14 12.31 6.26
N ARG A 102 -0.92 13.05 5.92
CA ARG A 102 -0.83 14.47 5.54
C ARG A 102 -0.28 15.33 6.66
N ALA A 103 -0.60 15.02 7.92
CA ALA A 103 -0.08 15.69 9.11
C ALA A 103 1.38 15.34 9.43
N GLY A 104 1.97 14.34 8.76
CA GLY A 104 3.40 14.04 8.83
C GLY A 104 3.74 12.61 9.26
N LEU A 105 2.74 11.76 9.54
CA LEU A 105 2.98 10.35 9.85
C LEU A 105 3.62 9.64 8.63
N PRO A 106 4.80 9.00 8.78
CA PRO A 106 5.42 8.22 7.71
C PRO A 106 4.51 7.07 7.25
N TYR A 107 4.36 6.93 5.92
CA TYR A 107 3.65 5.84 5.28
C TYR A 107 4.57 5.05 4.36
N ALA A 108 4.73 3.75 4.60
CA ALA A 108 5.31 2.83 3.64
C ALA A 108 4.21 1.89 3.12
N GLY A 109 4.22 1.60 1.83
CA GLY A 109 3.27 0.67 1.21
C GLY A 109 3.99 -0.20 0.21
N SER A 110 3.64 -1.48 0.18
CA SER A 110 4.16 -2.45 -0.79
C SER A 110 3.02 -3.03 -1.61
N SER A 111 3.20 -3.14 -2.92
CA SER A 111 2.20 -3.64 -3.86
C SER A 111 0.81 -3.01 -3.63
N ALA A 112 -0.17 -3.74 -3.09
CA ALA A 112 -1.48 -3.22 -2.67
C ALA A 112 -1.39 -1.92 -1.85
N GLY A 113 -0.51 -1.85 -0.84
CA GLY A 113 -0.27 -0.63 -0.06
C GLY A 113 0.18 0.55 -0.93
N ALA A 114 1.07 0.32 -1.91
CA ALA A 114 1.48 1.37 -2.83
C ALA A 114 0.33 1.80 -3.76
N VAL A 115 -0.49 0.86 -4.23
CA VAL A 115 -1.66 1.11 -5.09
C VAL A 115 -2.67 2.01 -4.37
N ILE A 116 -3.08 1.66 -3.14
CA ILE A 116 -4.15 2.40 -2.44
C ILE A 116 -3.73 3.82 -2.04
N ALA A 117 -2.43 4.12 -1.98
CA ALA A 117 -1.94 5.47 -1.75
C ALA A 117 -2.27 6.44 -2.92
N GLY A 118 -2.54 5.90 -4.11
CA GLY A 118 -2.95 6.66 -5.29
C GLY A 118 -4.39 7.20 -5.21
N PRO A 119 -4.88 7.78 -6.32
CA PRO A 119 -6.20 8.40 -6.35
C PRO A 119 -7.34 7.40 -6.50
N THR A 120 -7.10 6.23 -7.10
CA THR A 120 -8.14 5.24 -7.43
C THR A 120 -7.53 3.86 -7.68
N LEU A 121 -8.34 2.81 -7.54
CA LEU A 121 -8.03 1.43 -7.91
C LEU A 121 -8.66 1.03 -9.26
N GLU A 122 -9.33 1.92 -9.99
CA GLU A 122 -9.99 1.58 -11.26
C GLU A 122 -9.05 1.04 -12.34
N HIS A 123 -7.74 1.26 -12.22
CA HIS A 123 -6.71 0.75 -13.13
C HIS A 123 -6.20 -0.65 -12.78
N THR A 124 -6.53 -1.22 -11.61
CA THR A 124 -5.99 -2.51 -11.13
C THR A 124 -6.80 -3.78 -11.41
N PRO A 125 -8.05 -3.80 -11.92
CA PRO A 125 -8.81 -5.03 -12.16
C PRO A 125 -8.06 -6.16 -12.89
N PRO A 126 -7.17 -5.89 -13.86
CA PRO A 126 -6.41 -6.96 -14.51
C PRO A 126 -5.40 -7.67 -13.59
N MET A 127 -4.92 -7.03 -12.51
CA MET A 127 -3.99 -7.63 -11.55
C MET A 127 -4.72 -8.24 -10.35
N ASP A 128 -5.83 -7.63 -9.97
CA ASP A 128 -6.52 -7.86 -8.70
C ASP A 128 -8.00 -7.61 -8.97
N GLU A 129 -8.82 -8.66 -8.89
CA GLU A 129 -10.25 -8.55 -9.12
C GLU A 129 -10.97 -8.41 -7.78
N PRO A 130 -11.84 -7.40 -7.60
CA PRO A 130 -12.58 -7.25 -6.36
C PRO A 130 -13.43 -8.50 -6.12
N ALA A 131 -13.26 -9.13 -4.94
CA ALA A 131 -14.05 -10.30 -4.58
C ALA A 131 -15.56 -9.97 -4.54
N GLU A 132 -16.39 -10.93 -4.95
CA GLU A 132 -17.84 -10.72 -5.11
C GLU A 132 -18.56 -10.33 -3.81
N ASP A 133 -17.98 -10.66 -2.65
CA ASP A 133 -18.51 -10.38 -1.32
C ASP A 133 -18.04 -9.05 -0.72
N LEU A 134 -17.17 -8.30 -1.41
CA LEU A 134 -16.77 -6.96 -0.97
C LEU A 134 -17.93 -5.98 -1.11
N ASN A 135 -18.26 -5.29 -0.01
CA ASN A 135 -19.23 -4.21 0.00
C ASN A 135 -18.58 -2.86 -0.37
N LEU A 136 -17.76 -2.85 -1.41
CA LEU A 136 -16.98 -1.70 -1.84
C LEU A 136 -17.59 -1.10 -3.12
N THR A 137 -18.20 0.08 -3.00
CA THR A 137 -18.86 0.79 -4.12
C THR A 137 -18.10 2.02 -4.60
N ASP A 138 -17.05 2.41 -3.87
CA ASP A 138 -16.19 3.56 -4.17
C ASP A 138 -14.73 3.09 -4.20
N PHE A 139 -14.13 3.12 -5.38
CA PHE A 139 -12.73 2.71 -5.59
C PHE A 139 -11.73 3.87 -5.44
N SER A 140 -12.17 5.04 -4.96
CA SER A 140 -11.27 6.14 -4.62
C SER A 140 -10.26 5.68 -3.56
N GLY A 141 -8.98 5.81 -3.90
CA GLY A 141 -7.87 5.53 -2.99
C GLY A 141 -7.70 6.61 -1.92
N LEU A 142 -6.57 6.58 -1.22
CA LEU A 142 -6.24 7.54 -0.15
C LEU A 142 -5.91 8.94 -0.70
N GLY A 143 -5.52 9.03 -1.98
CA GLY A 143 -5.16 10.30 -2.62
C GLY A 143 -3.96 10.97 -1.94
N LEU A 144 -2.94 10.18 -1.59
CA LEU A 144 -1.66 10.65 -1.03
C LEU A 144 -0.69 11.07 -2.13
N VAL A 145 -0.77 10.42 -3.29
CA VAL A 145 -0.05 10.79 -4.52
C VAL A 145 -1.01 10.91 -5.69
N LYS A 146 -0.59 11.64 -6.73
CA LYS A 146 -1.38 11.79 -7.98
C LYS A 146 -1.31 10.57 -8.88
N HIS A 147 -0.33 9.68 -8.68
CA HIS A 147 -0.02 8.59 -9.58
C HIS A 147 -0.88 7.35 -9.30
N CYS A 148 -1.29 6.67 -10.36
CA CYS A 148 -1.89 5.33 -10.31
C CYS A 148 -0.75 4.32 -10.43
N ILE A 149 -0.30 3.76 -9.30
CA ILE A 149 0.84 2.84 -9.29
C ILE A 149 0.44 1.50 -9.89
N ILE A 150 1.31 0.97 -10.78
CA ILE A 150 1.26 -0.41 -11.26
C ILE A 150 2.53 -1.10 -10.73
N PRO A 151 2.43 -1.93 -9.68
CA PRO A 151 3.56 -2.68 -9.17
C PRO A 151 3.91 -3.86 -10.09
N HIS A 152 5.02 -4.52 -9.82
CA HIS A 152 5.52 -5.71 -10.50
C HIS A 152 5.67 -5.53 -12.02
N ALA A 153 5.93 -4.30 -12.46
CA ALA A 153 5.88 -3.89 -13.86
C ALA A 153 6.94 -4.56 -14.75
N GLN A 154 7.92 -5.26 -14.17
CA GLN A 154 8.84 -6.11 -14.93
C GLN A 154 8.14 -7.28 -15.63
N GLY A 155 6.94 -7.66 -15.18
CA GLY A 155 6.12 -8.65 -15.85
C GLY A 155 6.64 -10.09 -15.74
N THR A 156 7.46 -10.38 -14.72
CA THR A 156 8.11 -11.69 -14.51
C THR A 156 7.53 -12.47 -13.34
N LEU A 157 6.60 -11.89 -12.59
CA LEU A 157 5.89 -12.60 -11.54
C LEU A 157 4.80 -13.46 -12.19
N GLY A 158 4.68 -14.74 -11.81
CA GLY A 158 3.76 -15.69 -12.45
C GLY A 158 2.33 -15.16 -12.67
N PRO A 159 1.70 -14.50 -11.68
CA PRO A 159 0.38 -13.89 -11.82
C PRO A 159 0.33 -12.67 -12.74
N TYR A 160 1.45 -11.94 -12.91
CA TYR A 160 1.50 -10.65 -13.59
C TYR A 160 2.49 -10.69 -14.78
N PRO A 161 2.14 -11.35 -15.89
CA PRO A 161 3.02 -11.42 -17.05
C PRO A 161 3.13 -10.06 -17.76
N ALA A 162 4.25 -9.83 -18.46
CA ALA A 162 4.47 -8.58 -19.21
C ALA A 162 3.36 -8.22 -20.20
N SER A 163 2.66 -9.21 -20.77
CA SER A 163 1.51 -8.99 -21.65
C SER A 163 0.31 -8.35 -20.92
N MET A 164 0.08 -8.72 -19.66
CA MET A 164 -0.95 -8.11 -18.82
C MET A 164 -0.57 -6.67 -18.50
N ILE A 165 0.66 -6.42 -18.06
CA ILE A 165 1.16 -5.07 -17.78
C ILE A 165 1.05 -4.17 -19.02
N GLY A 166 1.46 -4.68 -20.20
CA GLY A 166 1.30 -3.97 -21.47
C GLY A 166 -0.16 -3.62 -21.77
N GLY A 167 -1.07 -4.58 -21.61
CA GLY A 167 -2.51 -4.36 -21.80
C GLY A 167 -3.10 -3.33 -20.83
N MET A 168 -2.62 -3.27 -19.58
CA MET A 168 -3.01 -2.23 -18.62
C MET A 168 -2.58 -0.85 -19.07
N VAL A 169 -1.34 -0.71 -19.55
CA VAL A 169 -0.83 0.58 -20.08
C VAL A 169 -1.68 1.02 -21.28
N GLU A 170 -1.93 0.12 -22.23
CA GLU A 170 -2.76 0.42 -23.40
C GLU A 170 -4.18 0.85 -23.02
N LYS A 171 -4.76 0.20 -22.01
CA LYS A 171 -6.13 0.45 -21.57
C LYS A 171 -6.28 1.73 -20.74
N TYR A 172 -5.33 2.03 -19.86
CA TYR A 172 -5.53 2.99 -18.77
C TYR A 172 -4.63 4.25 -18.85
N ALA A 173 -3.54 4.24 -19.63
CA ALA A 173 -2.58 5.36 -19.62
C ALA A 173 -3.13 6.68 -20.18
N ALA A 174 -4.23 6.64 -20.95
CA ALA A 174 -4.88 7.83 -21.47
C ALA A 174 -5.71 8.57 -20.41
N ASP A 175 -6.26 7.83 -19.45
CA ASP A 175 -7.19 8.34 -18.43
C ASP A 175 -6.50 8.52 -17.08
N TYR A 176 -5.47 7.73 -16.79
CA TYR A 176 -4.79 7.67 -15.50
C TYR A 176 -3.29 7.97 -15.63
N PRO A 177 -2.71 8.76 -14.70
CA PRO A 177 -1.26 9.00 -14.63
C PRO A 177 -0.56 7.76 -14.06
N LEU A 178 -0.38 6.74 -14.89
CA LEU A 178 0.23 5.47 -14.47
C LEU A 178 1.70 5.66 -14.09
N LEU A 179 2.09 5.11 -12.94
CA LEU A 179 3.49 4.98 -12.53
C LEU A 179 3.84 3.50 -12.41
N LEU A 180 4.64 3.01 -13.35
CA LEU A 180 5.07 1.61 -13.39
C LEU A 180 6.29 1.44 -12.49
N LEU A 181 6.18 0.57 -11.49
CA LEU A 181 7.27 0.22 -10.59
C LEU A 181 7.64 -1.25 -10.79
N ARG A 182 8.92 -1.51 -11.02
CA ARG A 182 9.47 -2.88 -10.98
C ARG A 182 9.81 -3.25 -9.54
N ASP A 183 9.86 -4.54 -9.24
CA ASP A 183 10.32 -4.98 -7.91
C ASP A 183 11.73 -4.45 -7.61
N GLY A 184 11.90 -3.98 -6.37
CA GLY A 184 13.08 -3.22 -5.94
C GLY A 184 13.02 -1.71 -6.24
N GLN A 185 12.04 -1.21 -7.00
CA GLN A 185 11.80 0.23 -7.18
C GLN A 185 10.72 0.74 -6.23
N ALA A 186 10.82 2.03 -5.88
CA ALA A 186 9.82 2.73 -5.11
C ALA A 186 9.64 4.19 -5.55
N LEU A 187 8.45 4.73 -5.33
CA LEU A 187 8.23 6.17 -5.28
C LEU A 187 8.45 6.66 -3.85
N LEU A 188 9.54 7.39 -3.63
CA LEU A 188 9.79 8.13 -2.41
C LEU A 188 9.19 9.53 -2.52
N VAL A 189 8.46 9.95 -1.49
CA VAL A 189 7.98 11.33 -1.34
C VAL A 189 8.52 11.88 -0.03
N ASP A 190 9.26 12.98 -0.11
CA ASP A 190 9.81 13.68 1.04
C ASP A 190 9.77 15.21 0.86
N ASP A 191 10.49 15.95 1.70
CA ASP A 191 10.53 17.42 1.66
C ASP A 191 11.21 17.98 0.38
N GLN A 192 11.93 17.15 -0.37
CA GLN A 192 12.56 17.51 -1.64
C GLN A 192 11.67 17.20 -2.86
N GLY A 193 10.63 16.39 -2.68
CA GLY A 193 9.62 16.10 -3.69
C GLY A 193 9.41 14.61 -3.93
N GLU A 194 9.05 14.27 -5.16
CA GLU A 194 8.82 12.90 -5.62
C GLU A 194 10.08 12.35 -6.31
N HIS A 195 10.56 11.19 -5.87
CA HIS A 195 11.76 10.52 -6.36
C HIS A 195 11.48 9.06 -6.70
N LEU A 196 11.78 8.65 -7.93
CA LEU A 196 11.83 7.23 -8.28
C LEU A 196 13.19 6.68 -7.87
N ILE A 197 13.19 5.73 -6.94
CA ILE A 197 14.39 5.09 -6.38
C ILE A 197 14.40 3.59 -6.65
#